data_AF-A0AA49GPW1-F1
#
_entry.id   AF-A0AA49GPW1-F1
#
_cell.length_a   1.000
_cell.length_b   1.000
_cell.length_c   1.000
_cell.angle_alpha   90.00
_cell.angle_beta   90.00
_cell.angle_gamma   90.00
#
_symmetry.space_group_name_H-M   'P 1'
#
loop_
_entity.id
_entity.type
_entity.pdbx_description
1 polymer ?
#
loop_
_entity_poly.entity_id
_entity_poly.type
_entity_poly.pdbx_seq_one_letter_code
_entity_poly.pdbx_strand_id
1 'polypeptide(L)'
;MKISLFIVSVLSIIISCDSSGNQANEEKTSINDSVLGVWVLRKGGGNDTEYLIKKIKGKLMLTTKVMSPHMDAPLVSESELIGKEGKYVRESEAENPSYLFEFKNSSLVIYDSFGVYATLENEYE
;
A
#
# COMPACT_ATOMS: atom_id res chain seq x y z
N MET A 1 -42.73 32.05 4.27
CA MET A 1 -42.57 31.01 3.23
C MET A 1 -41.37 31.37 2.35
N LYS A 2 -40.27 30.62 2.48
CA LYS A 2 -39.19 30.52 1.49
C LYS A 2 -38.78 29.06 1.47
N ILE A 3 -39.17 28.36 0.42
CA ILE A 3 -38.88 26.94 0.21
C ILE A 3 -37.51 26.88 -0.46
N SER A 4 -36.51 26.37 0.26
CA SER A 4 -35.19 26.10 -0.27
C SER A 4 -35.21 24.70 -0.86
N LEU A 5 -35.12 24.62 -2.20
CA LEU A 5 -35.26 23.40 -2.97
C LEU A 5 -33.91 22.68 -3.04
N PHE A 6 -33.85 21.46 -2.50
CA PHE A 6 -32.72 20.54 -2.63
C PHE A 6 -32.65 20.03 -4.07
N ILE A 7 -31.50 20.19 -4.74
CA ILE A 7 -31.23 19.52 -6.01
C ILE A 7 -30.43 18.26 -5.70
N VAL A 8 -31.13 17.12 -5.67
CA VAL A 8 -30.52 15.78 -5.69
C VAL A 8 -30.30 15.43 -7.16
N SER A 9 -29.06 15.52 -7.61
CA SER A 9 -28.69 15.10 -8.97
C SER A 9 -28.58 13.58 -9.03
N VAL A 10 -29.67 12.92 -9.42
CA VAL A 10 -29.67 11.52 -9.83
C VAL A 10 -29.31 11.50 -11.31
N LEU A 11 -28.07 11.15 -11.65
CA LEU A 11 -27.67 10.93 -13.03
C LEU A 11 -28.08 9.51 -13.44
N SER A 12 -29.21 9.41 -14.12
CA SER A 12 -29.68 8.21 -14.78
C SER A 12 -28.73 7.83 -15.92
N ILE A 13 -28.12 6.65 -15.87
CA ILE A 13 -27.43 6.05 -17.02
C ILE A 13 -28.46 5.27 -17.83
N ILE A 14 -28.60 5.66 -19.09
CA ILE A 14 -29.44 5.03 -20.10
C ILE A 14 -28.76 3.73 -20.55
N ILE A 15 -29.39 2.58 -20.35
CA ILE A 15 -28.96 1.30 -20.96
C ILE A 15 -29.71 1.17 -22.28
N SER A 16 -29.01 1.42 -23.39
CA SER A 16 -29.47 1.01 -24.72
C SER A 16 -29.15 -0.47 -24.91
N CYS A 17 -30.19 -1.29 -25.05
CA CYS A 17 -30.06 -2.65 -25.58
C CYS A 17 -29.71 -2.57 -27.07
N ASP A 18 -28.63 -3.24 -27.47
CA ASP A 18 -28.48 -3.73 -28.83
C ASP A 18 -28.13 -5.23 -28.77
N SER A 19 -28.88 -6.00 -29.55
CA SER A 19 -28.90 -7.46 -29.55
C SER A 19 -27.90 -7.97 -30.57
N SER A 20 -26.71 -8.42 -30.15
CA SER A 20 -25.93 -9.46 -30.83
C SER A 20 -24.64 -9.77 -30.05
N GLY A 21 -24.49 -11.03 -29.63
CA GLY A 21 -23.18 -11.68 -29.51
C GLY A 21 -22.24 -11.20 -28.39
N ASN A 22 -22.38 -11.83 -27.22
CA ASN A 22 -21.27 -12.32 -26.39
C ASN A 22 -20.05 -11.39 -26.21
N GLN A 23 -20.12 -10.49 -25.23
CA GLN A 23 -18.97 -10.15 -24.40
C GLN A 23 -19.47 -9.53 -23.08
N ALA A 24 -19.16 -10.24 -21.99
CA ALA A 24 -19.33 -9.73 -20.63
C ALA A 24 -18.63 -8.38 -20.55
N ASN A 25 -19.41 -7.35 -20.26
CA ASN A 25 -18.93 -6.03 -19.92
C ASN A 25 -18.32 -6.14 -18.51
N GLU A 26 -17.07 -6.63 -18.44
CA GLU A 26 -16.26 -6.50 -17.23
C GLU A 26 -15.94 -5.03 -17.04
N GLU A 27 -16.71 -4.44 -16.13
CA GLU A 27 -16.40 -3.26 -15.35
C GLU A 27 -14.89 -3.09 -15.21
N LYS A 28 -14.33 -2.18 -16.03
CA LYS A 28 -12.94 -1.78 -15.94
C LYS A 28 -12.79 -0.91 -14.69
N THR A 29 -12.78 -1.57 -13.53
CA THR A 29 -12.24 -1.02 -12.30
C THR A 29 -10.79 -0.70 -12.61
N SER A 30 -10.48 0.57 -12.87
CA SER A 30 -9.11 1.03 -13.02
C SER A 30 -8.46 0.88 -11.66
N ILE A 31 -7.88 -0.29 -11.42
CA ILE A 31 -7.13 -0.47 -10.21
C ILE A 31 -5.78 0.19 -10.44
N ASN A 32 -5.63 1.42 -9.94
CA ASN A 32 -4.42 2.20 -10.13
C ASN A 32 -3.28 1.56 -9.33
N ASP A 33 -2.51 0.72 -10.01
CA ASP A 33 -1.24 0.26 -9.51
C ASP A 33 -0.30 1.47 -9.40
N SER A 34 0.31 1.65 -8.24
CA SER A 34 1.18 2.81 -7.98
C SER A 34 2.25 2.47 -6.95
N VAL A 35 3.45 3.04 -7.12
CA VAL A 35 4.47 3.03 -6.08
C VAL A 35 4.14 4.15 -5.10
N LEU A 36 4.02 3.82 -3.82
CA LEU A 36 3.77 4.81 -2.77
C LEU A 36 5.06 5.42 -2.24
N GLY A 37 6.13 4.63 -2.20
CA GLY A 37 7.43 5.12 -1.78
C GLY A 37 8.46 4.01 -1.62
N VAL A 38 9.70 4.44 -1.46
CA VAL A 38 10.84 3.59 -1.08
C VAL A 38 11.51 4.22 0.13
N TRP A 39 11.68 3.43 1.17
CA TRP A 39 12.30 3.86 2.42
C TRP A 39 13.48 2.95 2.73
N VAL A 40 14.65 3.53 3.03
CA VAL A 40 15.87 2.75 3.24
C VAL A 40 16.39 2.94 4.67
N LEU A 41 16.37 1.85 5.44
CA LEU A 41 17.05 1.77 6.73
C LEU A 41 18.52 1.45 6.50
N ARG A 42 19.39 2.42 6.75
CA ARG A 42 20.85 2.29 6.62
C ARG A 42 21.47 1.98 7.99
N LYS A 43 22.01 0.77 8.17
CA LYS A 43 22.68 0.36 9.43
C LYS A 43 24.20 0.49 9.39
N GLY A 44 24.74 0.97 8.27
CA GLY A 44 26.18 1.13 8.06
C GLY A 44 26.88 -0.14 7.60
N GLY A 45 28.10 0.02 7.08
CA GLY A 45 28.88 -1.08 6.51
C GLY A 45 28.21 -1.79 5.33
N GLY A 46 27.33 -1.09 4.58
CA GLY A 46 26.57 -1.66 3.47
C GLY A 46 25.42 -2.59 3.89
N ASN A 47 25.06 -2.62 5.18
CA ASN A 47 23.89 -3.34 5.67
C ASN A 47 22.66 -2.43 5.60
N ASP A 48 21.94 -2.54 4.50
CA ASP A 48 20.78 -1.71 4.22
C ASP A 48 19.52 -2.57 4.11
N THR A 49 18.39 -2.05 4.57
CA THR A 49 17.08 -2.67 4.35
C THR A 49 16.17 -1.69 3.65
N GLU A 50 15.75 -2.06 2.45
CA GLU A 50 14.81 -1.28 1.63
C GLU A 50 13.39 -1.79 1.87
N TYR A 51 12.48 -0.87 2.10
CA TYR A 51 11.03 -1.09 2.19
C TYR A 51 10.38 -0.38 1.01
N LEU A 52 9.90 -1.15 0.05
CA LEU A 52 9.17 -0.66 -1.13
C LEU A 52 7.70 -0.97 -0.93
N ILE A 53 6.85 0.06 -0.97
CA ILE A 53 5.40 -0.14 -0.82
C ILE A 53 4.70 0.30 -2.08
N LYS A 54 3.87 -0.61 -2.60
CA LYS A 54 3.06 -0.41 -3.79
C LYS A 54 1.60 -0.60 -3.46
N LYS A 55 0.72 0.14 -4.12
CA LYS A 55 -0.67 -0.23 -4.25
C LYS A 55 -0.80 -1.11 -5.50
N ILE A 56 -1.25 -2.34 -5.34
CA ILE A 56 -1.48 -3.29 -6.45
C ILE A 56 -2.87 -3.84 -6.29
N LYS A 57 -3.72 -3.74 -7.33
CA LYS A 57 -5.10 -4.25 -7.25
C LYS A 57 -5.87 -3.75 -6.01
N GLY A 58 -5.58 -2.52 -5.57
CA GLY A 58 -6.24 -1.85 -4.43
C GLY A 58 -5.66 -2.23 -3.07
N LYS A 59 -4.75 -3.22 -3.04
CA LYS A 59 -4.08 -3.73 -1.86
C LYS A 59 -2.72 -3.08 -1.69
N LEU A 60 -2.28 -2.92 -0.46
CA LEU A 60 -0.94 -2.46 -0.15
C LEU A 60 0.00 -3.66 -0.13
N MET A 61 1.05 -3.63 -0.93
CA MET A 61 2.06 -4.65 -1.02
C MET A 61 3.38 -4.08 -0.52
N LEU A 62 3.98 -4.74 0.46
CA LEU A 62 5.31 -4.43 0.97
C LEU A 62 6.31 -5.44 0.41
N THR A 63 7.32 -4.92 -0.30
CA THR A 63 8.55 -5.65 -0.62
C THR A 63 9.63 -5.19 0.37
N THR A 64 10.23 -6.13 1.10
CA THR A 64 11.38 -5.88 1.98
C THR A 64 12.61 -6.52 1.36
N LYS A 65 13.67 -5.73 1.17
CA LYS A 65 14.93 -6.20 0.60
C LYS A 65 16.07 -5.91 1.57
N VAL A 66 16.68 -6.97 2.09
CA VAL A 66 17.82 -6.90 3.00
C VAL A 66 19.10 -7.09 2.19
N MET A 67 19.99 -6.10 2.25
CA MET A 67 21.30 -6.09 1.60
C MET A 67 22.38 -6.19 2.66
N SER A 68 23.41 -6.99 2.39
CA SER A 68 24.59 -7.10 3.24
C SER A 68 25.80 -7.42 2.37
N PRO A 69 26.99 -6.85 2.66
CA PRO A 69 28.22 -7.21 1.96
C PRO A 69 28.66 -8.67 2.19
N HIS A 70 28.04 -9.37 3.14
CA HIS A 70 28.35 -10.76 3.47
C HIS A 70 27.38 -11.77 2.84
N MET A 71 26.47 -11.32 1.99
CA MET A 71 25.54 -12.18 1.26
C MET A 71 25.79 -12.08 -0.25
N ASP A 72 25.74 -13.22 -0.95
CA ASP A 72 25.93 -13.28 -2.40
C ASP A 72 24.78 -12.60 -3.17
N ALA A 73 23.59 -12.51 -2.55
CA ALA A 73 22.43 -11.84 -3.11
C ALA A 73 21.56 -11.23 -1.99
N PRO A 74 20.78 -10.17 -2.29
CA PRO A 74 19.81 -9.63 -1.33
C PRO A 74 18.73 -10.64 -0.96
N LEU A 75 18.34 -10.67 0.31
CA LEU A 75 17.14 -11.39 0.75
C LEU A 75 15.92 -10.54 0.46
N VAL A 76 14.98 -11.06 -0.32
CA VAL A 76 13.75 -10.35 -0.71
C VAL A 76 12.54 -11.11 -0.17
N SER A 77 11.63 -10.39 0.48
CA SER A 77 10.33 -10.90 0.87
C SER A 77 9.22 -9.94 0.46
N GLU A 78 8.06 -10.49 0.13
CA GLU A 78 6.88 -9.74 -0.28
C GLU A 78 5.67 -10.18 0.54
N SER A 79 4.84 -9.23 0.95
CA SER A 79 3.62 -9.52 1.71
C SER A 79 2.60 -8.41 1.52
N GLU A 80 1.31 -8.76 1.56
CA GLU A 80 0.24 -7.78 1.67
C GLU A 80 0.31 -7.09 3.04
N LEU A 81 0.05 -5.79 3.08
CA LEU A 81 -0.12 -5.01 4.30
C LEU A 81 -1.61 -4.90 4.62
N ILE A 82 -2.00 -5.43 5.77
CA ILE A 82 -3.35 -5.33 6.31
C ILE A 82 -3.40 -4.32 7.44
N GLY A 83 -4.50 -3.58 7.55
CA GLY A 83 -4.70 -2.59 8.61
C GLY A 83 -4.95 -3.26 9.96
N LYS A 84 -4.23 -2.81 11.00
CA LYS A 84 -4.38 -3.23 12.41
C LYS A 84 -4.20 -2.02 13.32
N GLU A 85 -5.27 -1.60 13.98
CA GLU A 85 -5.25 -0.52 14.99
C GLU A 85 -4.62 0.80 14.51
N GLY A 86 -4.97 1.25 13.30
CA GLY A 86 -4.43 2.49 12.72
C GLY A 86 -2.99 2.37 12.19
N LYS A 87 -2.39 1.18 12.26
CA LYS A 87 -1.12 0.83 11.62
C LYS A 87 -1.35 -0.29 10.59
N TYR A 88 -0.29 -0.74 9.96
CA TYR A 88 -0.27 -1.86 9.03
C TYR A 88 0.65 -2.96 9.51
N VAL A 89 0.31 -4.20 9.19
CA VAL A 89 1.13 -5.38 9.46
C VAL A 89 1.18 -6.24 8.20
N ARG A 90 2.27 -7.00 8.03
CA ARG A 90 2.33 -8.04 7.00
C ARG A 90 1.25 -9.08 7.25
N GLU A 91 0.51 -9.45 6.22
CA GLU A 91 -0.54 -10.48 6.31
C GLU A 91 0.02 -11.79 6.86
N SER A 92 1.24 -12.17 6.44
CA SER A 92 1.93 -13.37 6.93
C SER A 92 2.34 -13.32 8.41
N GLU A 93 2.24 -12.15 9.06
CA GLU A 93 2.60 -11.92 10.46
C GLU A 93 1.40 -11.38 11.27
N ALA A 94 0.17 -11.50 10.76
CA ALA A 94 -1.02 -10.87 11.35
C ALA A 94 -1.29 -11.29 12.81
N GLU A 95 -1.05 -12.56 13.13
CA GLU A 95 -1.25 -13.13 14.47
C GLU A 95 -0.17 -12.68 15.47
N ASN A 96 1.10 -12.69 15.06
CA ASN A 96 2.24 -12.29 15.88
C ASN A 96 3.18 -11.35 15.09
N PRO A 97 2.88 -10.04 15.06
CA PRO A 97 3.63 -9.08 14.25
C PRO A 97 5.04 -8.87 14.79
N SER A 98 6.06 -9.07 13.94
CA SER A 98 7.42 -8.62 14.26
C SER A 98 7.55 -7.10 14.20
N TYR A 99 6.85 -6.49 13.25
CA TYR A 99 6.83 -5.04 13.04
C TYR A 99 5.43 -4.53 12.69
N LEU A 100 5.16 -3.28 13.07
CA LEU A 100 4.01 -2.50 12.59
C LEU A 100 4.50 -1.31 11.78
N PHE A 101 3.75 -0.93 10.75
CA PHE A 101 4.10 0.14 9.82
C PHE A 101 3.06 1.25 9.88
N GLU A 102 3.49 2.51 9.96
CA GLU A 102 2.61 3.68 9.92
C GLU A 102 3.13 4.66 8.86
N PHE A 103 2.25 5.09 7.97
CA PHE A 103 2.56 6.11 6.98
C PHE A 103 2.25 7.49 7.54
N LYS A 104 3.24 8.38 7.54
CA LYS A 104 3.09 9.78 7.97
C LYS A 104 3.64 10.69 6.88
N ASN A 105 2.76 11.25 6.07
CA ASN A 105 3.15 12.08 4.92
C ASN A 105 4.15 11.32 4.02
N SER A 106 5.38 11.80 3.94
CA SER A 106 6.54 11.26 3.22
C SER A 106 7.28 10.15 3.98
N SER A 107 6.98 9.97 5.26
CA SER A 107 7.77 9.12 6.14
C SER A 107 7.09 7.79 6.42
N LEU A 108 7.91 6.74 6.57
CA LEU A 108 7.50 5.44 7.08
C LEU A 108 8.03 5.27 8.50
N VAL A 109 7.11 5.16 9.47
CA VAL A 109 7.45 4.83 10.85
C VAL A 109 7.27 3.32 11.05
N ILE A 110 8.33 2.67 11.51
CA ILE A 110 8.37 1.25 11.80
C ILE A 110 8.41 1.09 13.33
N TYR A 111 7.54 0.25 13.85
CA TYR A 111 7.45 -0.08 15.27
C TYR A 111 7.82 -1.54 15.50
N ASP A 112 8.49 -1.81 16.61
CA ASP A 112 8.70 -3.16 17.16
C ASP A 112 7.97 -3.30 18.51
N SER A 113 8.27 -4.36 19.27
CA SER A 113 7.68 -4.60 20.59
C SER A 113 8.07 -3.58 21.67
N PHE A 114 9.11 -2.76 21.43
CA PHE A 114 9.62 -1.77 22.38
C PHE A 114 9.20 -0.33 22.03
N GLY A 115 8.64 -0.10 20.83
CA GLY A 115 8.13 1.21 20.42
C GLY A 115 8.54 1.56 18.99
N VAL A 116 8.94 2.82 18.76
CA VAL A 116 9.43 3.25 17.44
C VAL A 116 10.81 2.65 17.22
N TYR A 117 10.89 1.76 16.24
CA TYR A 117 12.13 1.13 15.81
C TYR A 117 12.88 2.02 14.81
N ALA A 118 12.18 2.61 13.84
CA ALA A 118 12.76 3.52 12.85
C ALA A 118 11.74 4.54 12.34
N THR A 119 12.20 5.71 11.92
CA THR A 119 11.45 6.65 11.08
C THR A 119 12.30 6.93 9.85
N LEU A 120 11.76 6.62 8.68
CA LEU A 120 12.48 6.68 7.40
C LEU A 120 11.79 7.70 6.50
N GLU A 121 12.56 8.47 5.74
CA GLU A 121 12.04 9.36 4.70
C GLU A 121 12.00 8.65 3.34
N ASN A 122 11.06 9.05 2.49
CA ASN A 122 10.94 8.53 1.14
C ASN A 122 12.15 8.97 0.30
N GLU A 123 12.81 8.02 -0.37
CA GLU A 123 14.00 8.28 -1.18
C GLU A 123 13.71 9.05 -2.48
N TYR A 124 12.43 9.16 -2.88
CA TYR A 124 12.02 9.79 -4.14
C TYR A 124 11.29 11.12 -3.99
N GLU A 125 11.24 11.69 -2.77
CA GLU A 125 10.69 13.03 -2.53
C GLU A 125 11.74 14.15 -2.60
#